data_AF-A0A418W7Y6-F1
#
_entry.id   AF-A0A418W7Y6-F1
#
_cell.length_a   1.000
_cell.length_b   1.000
_cell.length_c   1.000
_cell.angle_alpha   90.00
_cell.angle_beta   90.00
_cell.angle_gamma   90.00
#
_symmetry.space_group_name_H-M   'P 1'
#
loop_
_entity.id
_entity.type
_entity.pdbx_description
1 polymer ?
#
loop_
_entity_poly.entity_id
_entity_poly.type
_entity_poly.pdbx_seq_one_letter_code
_entity_poly.pdbx_strand_id
1 'polypeptide(L)'
;MEGGIAAVRSACPGVGVPAHTGDITLFNPTTSRDASAIDVVAAITNVRTTCDDTGAEIVANATFDVVATRSNASGAREVVLPYFSTVVRGGRAVVSKRVGRVAVRFEDGQTRAQTSSSASASVNRAAATLPDDIEQRITRRRKAGDADAAIDPMSIPEVRDAVARASFELLVGFQLTNEQLQYNATR
;
A
#
# COMPACT_ATOMS: atom_id res chain seq x y z
N MET A 1 -12.22 13.72 29.59
CA MET A 1 -10.95 13.81 28.83
C MET A 1 -10.28 12.45 28.92
N GLU A 2 -10.52 11.57 27.95
CA GLU A 2 -9.83 10.29 27.84
C GLU A 2 -9.22 10.20 26.45
N GLY A 3 -8.11 10.92 26.30
CA GLY A 3 -7.20 10.76 25.17
C GLY A 3 -6.09 9.80 25.60
N GLY A 4 -6.04 8.64 24.95
CA GLY A 4 -5.04 7.62 25.24
C GLY A 4 -5.23 6.42 24.33
N ILE A 5 -5.18 6.66 23.01
CA ILE A 5 -5.14 5.58 22.01
C ILE A 5 -3.75 4.94 22.11
N ALA A 6 -3.53 4.12 23.15
CA ALA A 6 -2.51 3.09 23.08
C ALA A 6 -3.04 2.04 22.11
N ALA A 7 -2.97 2.34 20.80
CA ALA A 7 -3.13 1.32 19.79
C ALA A 7 -2.00 0.32 20.04
N VAL A 8 -2.34 -0.84 20.62
CA VAL A 8 -1.42 -1.96 20.72
C VAL A 8 -0.89 -2.18 19.31
N ARG A 9 0.41 -1.98 19.15
CA ARG A 9 1.05 -2.00 17.84
C ARG A 9 0.92 -3.42 17.29
N SER A 10 0.19 -3.57 16.20
CA SER A 10 0.13 -4.87 15.52
C SER A 10 1.45 -5.11 14.79
N ALA A 11 1.94 -6.35 14.83
CA ALA A 11 3.08 -6.80 14.02
C ALA A 11 2.67 -7.04 12.54
N CYS A 12 1.37 -6.97 12.24
CA CYS A 12 0.85 -7.06 10.89
C CYS A 12 1.34 -5.90 10.02
N PRO A 13 1.86 -6.18 8.82
CA PRO A 13 2.18 -5.14 7.85
C PRO A 13 0.99 -4.22 7.57
N GLY A 14 1.22 -2.91 7.57
CA GLY A 14 0.23 -1.96 7.07
C GLY A 14 -0.01 -2.19 5.58
N VAL A 15 -1.23 -2.04 5.09
CA VAL A 15 -1.54 -2.20 3.66
C VAL A 15 -1.95 -0.87 3.07
N GLY A 16 -1.40 -0.54 1.89
CA GLY A 16 -1.69 0.73 1.24
C GLY A 16 -1.34 0.78 -0.23
N VAL A 17 -1.71 1.90 -0.85
CA VAL A 17 -1.42 2.23 -2.24
C VAL A 17 -0.47 3.43 -2.26
N PRO A 18 0.76 3.30 -2.81
CA PRO A 18 1.68 4.42 -2.89
C PRO A 18 1.11 5.57 -3.73
N ALA A 19 1.44 6.80 -3.32
CA ALA A 19 1.03 8.00 -4.04
C ALA A 19 1.35 7.90 -5.53
N HIS A 20 0.42 8.36 -6.37
CA HIS A 20 0.54 8.38 -7.84
C HIS A 20 0.66 6.99 -8.51
N THR A 21 0.50 5.89 -7.77
CA THR A 21 0.50 4.53 -8.33
C THR A 21 -0.87 3.85 -8.27
N GLY A 22 -1.86 4.48 -7.64
CA GLY A 22 -3.22 3.95 -7.50
C GLY A 22 -4.03 3.96 -8.78
N ASP A 23 -3.65 4.78 -9.75
CA ASP A 23 -4.32 4.92 -11.03
C ASP A 23 -3.35 4.66 -12.20
N ILE A 24 -3.88 4.25 -13.35
CA ILE A 24 -3.15 4.17 -14.61
C ILE A 24 -4.01 4.72 -15.74
N THR A 25 -3.40 5.56 -16.58
CA THR A 25 -4.02 6.08 -17.80
C THR A 25 -3.29 5.48 -19.01
N LEU A 26 -4.05 4.86 -19.90
CA LEU A 26 -3.59 4.38 -21.19
C LEU A 26 -4.07 5.34 -22.27
N PHE A 27 -3.18 5.66 -23.21
CA PHE A 27 -3.45 6.56 -24.33
C PHE A 27 -3.45 5.81 -25.66
N ASN A 28 -4.20 6.33 -26.63
CA ASN A 28 -4.18 5.89 -28.01
C ASN A 28 -4.17 7.12 -28.95
N PRO A 29 -3.05 7.42 -29.65
CA PRO A 29 -1.79 6.69 -29.63
C PRO A 29 -1.07 6.79 -28.28
N THR A 30 -0.27 5.78 -27.92
CA THR A 30 0.38 5.65 -26.61
C THR A 30 1.35 6.79 -26.26
N THR A 31 1.82 7.53 -27.26
CA THR A 31 2.73 8.68 -27.14
C THR A 31 2.01 10.00 -26.87
N SER A 32 0.69 10.08 -27.07
CA SER A 32 -0.06 11.32 -26.79
C SER A 32 -0.34 11.47 -25.29
N ARG A 33 -0.49 12.72 -24.85
CA ARG A 33 -0.93 13.10 -23.51
C ARG A 33 -2.16 14.02 -23.55
N ASP A 34 -2.80 14.14 -24.71
CA ASP A 34 -4.01 14.94 -24.88
C ASP A 34 -5.19 14.26 -24.20
N ALA A 35 -6.11 15.05 -23.65
CA ALA A 35 -7.32 14.51 -23.02
C ALA A 35 -8.16 13.66 -23.99
N SER A 36 -8.18 14.02 -25.28
CA SER A 36 -8.87 13.27 -26.33
C SER A 36 -8.20 11.93 -26.67
N ALA A 37 -6.93 11.73 -26.31
CA ALA A 37 -6.20 10.50 -26.56
C ALA A 37 -6.35 9.48 -25.42
N ILE A 38 -7.06 9.81 -24.33
CA ILE A 38 -7.32 8.88 -23.23
C ILE A 38 -8.18 7.72 -23.75
N ASP A 39 -7.62 6.52 -23.70
CA ASP A 39 -8.26 5.28 -24.13
C ASP A 39 -8.91 4.57 -22.93
N VAL A 40 -8.11 4.30 -21.89
CA VAL A 40 -8.56 3.60 -20.69
C VAL A 40 -7.97 4.28 -19.45
N VAL A 41 -8.80 4.50 -18.44
CA VAL A 41 -8.37 4.88 -17.09
C VAL A 41 -8.78 3.77 -16.13
N ALA A 42 -7.85 3.32 -15.29
CA ALA A 42 -8.14 2.35 -14.25
C ALA A 42 -7.60 2.80 -12.90
N ALA A 43 -8.29 2.39 -11.84
CA ALA A 43 -8.00 2.72 -10.45
C ALA A 43 -8.04 1.46 -9.57
N ILE A 44 -7.12 1.38 -8.61
CA ILE A 44 -7.16 0.41 -7.51
C ILE A 44 -8.08 0.96 -6.43
N THR A 45 -9.08 0.18 -6.03
CA THR A 45 -10.06 0.56 -5.02
C THR A 45 -10.31 -0.59 -4.04
N ASN A 46 -11.09 -0.31 -2.99
CA ASN A 46 -11.54 -1.31 -2.01
C ASN A 46 -10.42 -2.18 -1.43
N VAL A 47 -9.26 -1.56 -1.17
CA VAL A 47 -8.12 -2.27 -0.57
C VAL A 47 -8.49 -2.72 0.83
N ARG A 48 -8.45 -4.03 1.05
CA ARG A 48 -8.75 -4.69 2.32
C ARG A 48 -7.61 -5.59 2.70
N THR A 49 -7.44 -5.81 4.00
CA THR A 49 -6.37 -6.65 4.52
C THR A 49 -6.91 -7.71 5.47
N THR A 50 -6.35 -8.90 5.37
CA THR A 50 -6.37 -9.90 6.42
C THR A 50 -4.93 -10.19 6.84
N CYS A 51 -4.72 -10.49 8.11
CA CYS A 51 -3.40 -10.79 8.65
C CYS A 51 -3.49 -11.98 9.59
N ASP A 52 -2.64 -12.98 9.36
CA ASP A 52 -2.36 -14.05 10.31
C ASP A 52 -1.03 -13.76 10.99
N ASP A 53 -1.11 -13.44 12.27
CA ASP A 53 0.01 -13.22 13.17
C ASP A 53 -0.01 -14.26 14.30
N THR A 54 -0.21 -15.55 13.98
CA THR A 54 -0.09 -16.65 14.96
C THR A 54 1.23 -17.43 14.86
N GLY A 55 1.84 -17.50 13.67
CA GLY A 55 3.05 -18.28 13.39
C GLY A 55 4.40 -17.56 13.57
N ALA A 56 5.50 -18.25 13.24
CA ALA A 56 6.84 -17.62 13.16
C ALA A 56 6.95 -16.63 11.98
N GLU A 57 6.10 -16.83 10.98
CA GLU A 57 5.92 -15.96 9.84
C GLU A 57 4.54 -15.30 9.93
N ILE A 58 4.52 -13.98 9.80
CA ILE A 58 3.31 -13.18 9.73
C ILE A 58 2.93 -13.09 8.26
N VAL A 59 1.71 -13.50 7.94
CA VAL A 59 1.19 -13.50 6.56
C VAL A 59 0.09 -12.47 6.45
N ALA A 60 0.32 -11.41 5.69
CA ALA A 60 -0.69 -10.42 5.35
C ALA A 60 -1.17 -10.62 3.92
N ASN A 61 -2.48 -10.65 3.72
CA ASN A 61 -3.10 -10.70 2.40
C ASN A 61 -3.87 -9.41 2.17
N ALA A 62 -3.54 -8.71 1.09
CA ALA A 62 -4.29 -7.60 0.56
C ALA A 62 -5.21 -8.08 -0.56
N THR A 63 -6.49 -7.74 -0.50
CA THR A 63 -7.42 -7.85 -1.62
C THR A 63 -7.81 -6.47 -2.09
N PHE A 64 -8.01 -6.31 -3.39
CA PHE A 64 -8.34 -5.03 -3.98
C PHE A 64 -9.12 -5.22 -5.28
N ASP A 65 -9.87 -4.18 -5.65
CA ASP A 65 -10.57 -4.11 -6.91
C ASP A 65 -9.80 -3.25 -7.89
N VAL A 66 -9.88 -3.57 -9.17
CA VAL A 66 -9.47 -2.71 -10.27
C VAL A 66 -10.70 -2.34 -11.06
N VAL A 67 -11.07 -1.07 -10.96
CA VAL A 67 -12.17 -0.47 -11.73
C VAL A 67 -11.59 0.27 -12.91
N ALA A 68 -12.12 0.04 -14.12
CA ALA A 68 -11.64 0.69 -15.32
C ALA A 68 -12.79 1.29 -16.13
N THR A 69 -12.51 2.42 -16.76
CA THR A 69 -13.39 3.10 -17.71
C THR A 69 -12.67 3.24 -19.05
N ARG A 70 -13.35 2.94 -20.15
CA ARG A 70 -12.84 3.14 -21.52
C ARG A 70 -13.62 4.22 -22.25
N SER A 71 -12.95 4.95 -23.15
CA SER A 71 -13.58 6.03 -23.94
C SER A 71 -14.38 5.52 -25.14
N ASN A 72 -13.95 4.42 -25.76
CA ASN A 72 -14.66 3.78 -26.87
C ASN A 72 -15.35 2.47 -26.42
N ALA A 73 -16.68 2.44 -26.51
CA ALA A 73 -17.51 1.29 -26.11
C ALA A 73 -17.67 0.22 -27.20
N SER A 74 -17.16 0.45 -28.41
CA SER A 74 -17.30 -0.48 -29.53
C SER A 74 -16.43 -1.73 -29.34
N GLY A 75 -17.04 -2.90 -29.57
CA GLY A 75 -16.43 -4.21 -29.48
C GLY A 75 -16.17 -4.65 -28.03
N ALA A 76 -16.14 -5.97 -27.84
CA ALA A 76 -15.61 -6.53 -26.60
C ALA A 76 -14.08 -6.41 -26.58
N ARG A 77 -13.51 -6.05 -25.42
CA ARG A 77 -12.06 -5.83 -25.25
C ARG A 77 -11.61 -6.28 -23.87
N GLU A 78 -10.47 -6.94 -23.82
CA GLU A 78 -9.77 -7.21 -22.56
C GLU A 78 -8.55 -6.29 -22.44
N VAL A 79 -8.37 -5.68 -21.27
CA VAL A 79 -7.25 -4.80 -20.95
C VAL A 79 -6.47 -5.43 -19.81
N VAL A 80 -5.21 -5.79 -20.07
CA VAL A 80 -4.33 -6.39 -19.08
C VAL A 80 -3.40 -5.33 -18.50
N LEU A 81 -3.56 -5.07 -17.20
CA LEU A 81 -2.82 -4.04 -16.46
C LEU A 81 -1.78 -4.71 -15.57
N PRO A 82 -0.49 -4.33 -15.65
CA PRO A 82 0.49 -4.83 -14.72
C PRO A 82 0.38 -4.07 -13.38
N TYR A 83 0.45 -4.77 -12.27
CA TYR A 83 0.51 -4.19 -10.93
C TYR A 83 1.72 -4.75 -10.19
N PHE A 84 2.25 -4.00 -9.22
CA PHE A 84 3.25 -4.50 -8.30
C PHE A 84 2.66 -4.70 -6.91
N SER A 85 3.27 -5.60 -6.16
CA SER A 85 3.17 -5.65 -4.71
C SER A 85 4.58 -5.62 -4.12
N THR A 86 4.78 -4.84 -3.07
CA THR A 86 6.10 -4.70 -2.45
C THR A 86 5.98 -4.66 -0.94
N VAL A 87 6.88 -5.37 -0.26
CA VAL A 87 7.03 -5.28 1.18
C VAL A 87 8.11 -4.26 1.47
N VAL A 88 7.77 -3.19 2.19
CA VAL A 88 8.68 -2.13 2.60
C VAL A 88 8.88 -2.20 4.11
N ARG A 89 10.12 -2.01 4.56
CA ARG A 89 10.48 -1.87 5.97
C ARG A 89 10.81 -0.42 6.29
N GLY A 90 10.22 0.09 7.38
CA GLY A 90 10.47 1.44 7.90
C GLY A 90 10.24 2.56 6.87
N GLY A 91 9.27 2.37 5.97
CA GLY A 91 8.87 3.34 4.94
C GLY A 91 9.89 3.60 3.81
N ARG A 92 11.03 2.90 3.78
CA ARG A 92 12.10 3.19 2.80
C ARG A 92 12.79 1.98 2.20
N ALA A 93 12.92 0.88 2.94
CA ALA A 93 13.71 -0.26 2.51
C ALA A 93 12.81 -1.31 1.86
N VAL A 94 12.91 -1.47 0.54
CA VAL A 94 12.19 -2.52 -0.18
C VAL A 94 12.80 -3.89 0.18
N VAL A 95 12.01 -4.72 0.85
CA VAL A 95 12.39 -6.09 1.24
C VAL A 95 12.11 -7.07 0.12
N SER A 96 10.98 -6.92 -0.55
CA SER A 96 10.60 -7.73 -1.69
C SER A 96 9.69 -6.97 -2.63
N LYS A 97 9.70 -7.33 -3.91
CA LYS A 97 8.77 -6.82 -4.93
C LYS A 97 8.36 -7.96 -5.86
N ARG A 98 7.07 -8.02 -6.18
CA ARG A 98 6.49 -8.92 -7.18
C ARG A 98 5.67 -8.10 -8.17
N VAL A 99 5.58 -8.57 -9.40
CA VAL A 99 4.75 -7.94 -10.45
C VAL A 99 3.72 -8.97 -10.90
N GLY A 100 2.45 -8.62 -10.77
CA GLY A 100 1.31 -9.38 -11.24
C GLY A 100 0.66 -8.73 -12.46
N ARG A 101 -0.34 -9.40 -13.01
CA ARG A 101 -1.16 -8.90 -14.11
C ARG A 101 -2.62 -9.11 -13.76
N VAL A 102 -3.45 -8.11 -14.05
CA VAL A 102 -4.89 -8.16 -13.83
C VAL A 102 -5.59 -7.84 -15.14
N ALA A 103 -6.52 -8.70 -15.55
CA ALA A 103 -7.27 -8.56 -16.79
C ALA A 103 -8.65 -7.98 -16.49
N VAL A 104 -8.96 -6.82 -17.08
CA VAL A 104 -10.26 -6.18 -17.01
C VAL A 104 -10.97 -6.37 -18.35
N ARG A 105 -12.12 -7.05 -18.32
CA ARG A 105 -12.90 -7.38 -19.51
C ARG A 105 -14.07 -6.42 -19.67
N PHE A 106 -14.19 -5.83 -20.85
CA PHE A 106 -15.32 -5.04 -21.31
C PHE A 106 -16.07 -5.82 -22.37
N GLU A 107 -17.38 -5.96 -22.23
CA GLU A 107 -18.26 -6.45 -23.30
C GLU A 107 -18.65 -5.33 -24.26
N ASP A 108 -19.19 -5.67 -25.43
CA ASP A 108 -19.62 -4.68 -26.42
C ASP A 108 -20.66 -3.70 -25.82
N GLY A 109 -20.48 -2.41 -26.07
CA GLY A 109 -21.28 -1.33 -25.48
C GLY A 109 -20.94 -0.96 -24.02
N GLN A 110 -20.14 -1.75 -23.31
CA GLN A 110 -19.79 -1.48 -21.91
C GLN A 110 -18.69 -0.42 -21.79
N THR A 111 -18.90 0.67 -21.04
CA THR A 111 -17.87 1.70 -20.80
C THR A 111 -17.10 1.52 -19.50
N ARG A 112 -17.61 0.73 -18.55
CA ARG A 112 -16.99 0.46 -17.24
C ARG A 112 -16.94 -1.01 -16.94
N ALA A 113 -15.81 -1.47 -16.41
CA ALA A 113 -15.62 -2.86 -15.99
C ALA A 113 -14.82 -2.91 -14.69
N GLN A 114 -14.92 -4.04 -13.99
CA GLN A 114 -14.23 -4.27 -12.72
C GLN A 114 -13.76 -5.71 -12.65
N THR A 115 -12.66 -5.92 -11.93
CA THR A 115 -12.17 -7.25 -11.53
C THR A 115 -11.48 -7.14 -10.17
N SER A 116 -11.36 -8.25 -9.44
CA SER A 116 -10.66 -8.28 -8.16
C SER A 116 -9.31 -8.99 -8.28
N SER A 117 -8.37 -8.61 -7.44
CA SER A 117 -7.06 -9.26 -7.33
C SER A 117 -6.54 -9.22 -5.89
N SER A 118 -5.42 -9.90 -5.65
CA SER A 118 -4.82 -9.99 -4.34
C SER A 118 -3.29 -9.99 -4.39
N ALA A 119 -2.69 -9.61 -3.27
CA ALA A 119 -1.26 -9.65 -3.05
C ALA A 119 -0.98 -10.10 -1.61
N SER A 120 0.11 -10.84 -1.41
CA SER A 120 0.48 -11.32 -0.08
C SER A 120 1.88 -10.86 0.30
N ALA A 121 2.06 -10.59 1.59
CA ALA A 121 3.33 -10.33 2.23
C ALA A 121 3.59 -11.40 3.29
N SER A 122 4.86 -11.73 3.43
CA SER A 122 5.36 -12.69 4.40
C SER A 122 6.52 -12.04 5.14
N VAL A 123 6.41 -11.94 6.46
CA VAL A 123 7.39 -11.24 7.31
C VAL A 123 7.73 -12.12 8.50
N ASN A 124 9.02 -12.26 8.81
CA ASN A 124 9.43 -12.94 10.03
C ASN A 124 8.93 -12.17 11.26
N ARG A 125 8.19 -12.83 12.17
CA ARG A 125 7.64 -12.18 13.37
C ARG A 125 8.72 -11.51 14.21
N ALA A 126 9.83 -12.18 14.47
CA ALA A 126 10.89 -11.62 15.31
C ALA A 126 11.48 -10.33 14.73
N ALA A 127 11.43 -10.15 13.40
CA ALA A 127 11.82 -8.90 12.76
C ALA A 127 10.75 -7.79 12.87
N ALA A 128 9.48 -8.13 13.07
CA ALA A 128 8.35 -7.21 13.24
C ALA A 128 7.99 -6.94 14.71
N THR A 129 8.62 -7.66 15.65
CA THR A 129 8.48 -7.44 17.09
C THR A 129 9.54 -6.46 17.59
N LEU A 130 9.14 -5.57 18.50
CA LEU A 130 10.07 -4.64 19.14
C LEU A 130 10.87 -5.35 20.25
N PRO A 131 12.12 -4.93 20.52
CA PRO A 131 12.82 -5.32 21.73
C PRO A 131 12.07 -4.87 22.99
N ASP A 132 12.07 -5.70 24.03
CA ASP A 132 11.32 -5.47 25.28
C ASP A 132 11.68 -4.13 25.95
N ASP A 133 12.96 -3.74 25.93
CA ASP A 133 13.43 -2.49 26.51
C ASP A 133 12.84 -1.26 25.79
N ILE A 134 12.70 -1.34 24.46
CA ILE A 134 12.08 -0.29 23.64
C ILE A 134 10.56 -0.27 23.88
N GLU A 135 9.92 -1.44 23.92
CA GLU A 135 8.49 -1.54 24.20
C GLU A 135 8.13 -0.95 25.57
N GLN A 136 8.94 -1.24 26.60
CA GLN A 136 8.77 -0.66 27.93
C GLN A 136 8.95 0.87 27.92
N ARG A 137 9.94 1.40 27.18
CA ARG A 137 10.15 2.86 27.05
C ARG A 137 8.95 3.57 26.40
N ILE A 138 8.28 2.92 25.45
CA ILE A 138 7.10 3.46 24.77
C ILE A 138 5.88 3.40 25.71
N THR A 139 5.61 2.24 26.30
CA THR A 139 4.38 1.93 27.05
C THR A 139 4.41 2.34 28.52
N ARG A 140 5.58 2.68 29.07
CA ARG A 140 5.73 3.10 30.48
C ARG A 140 4.77 4.25 30.82
N ARG A 141 4.01 4.06 31.89
CA ARG A 141 3.14 5.09 32.47
C ARG A 141 3.99 6.24 33.01
N ARG A 142 3.78 7.44 32.48
CA ARG A 142 4.39 8.70 32.95
C ARG A 142 3.42 9.40 33.89
N LYS A 143 3.86 9.78 35.09
CA LYS A 143 3.02 10.49 36.07
C LYS A 143 3.31 11.99 36.03
N ALA A 144 2.30 12.80 36.34
CA ALA A 144 2.49 14.25 36.47
C ALA A 144 3.53 14.54 37.56
N GLY A 145 4.56 15.33 37.22
CA GLY A 145 5.69 15.65 38.09
C GLY A 145 6.98 14.85 37.83
N ASP A 146 6.94 13.79 37.01
CA ASP A 146 8.17 13.14 36.56
C ASP A 146 8.97 14.08 35.64
N ALA A 147 10.31 14.11 35.76
CA ALA A 147 11.19 14.93 34.92
C ALA A 147 11.01 14.66 33.41
N ASP A 148 10.58 13.44 33.08
CA ASP A 148 10.41 12.96 31.71
C ASP A 148 8.93 12.90 31.29
N ALA A 149 8.02 13.44 32.11
CA ALA A 149 6.58 13.37 31.89
C ALA A 149 6.12 14.03 30.57
N ALA A 150 6.88 15.04 30.11
CA ALA A 150 6.62 15.78 28.87
C ALA A 150 7.41 15.26 27.66
N ILE A 151 8.24 14.23 27.82
CA ILE A 151 9.08 13.70 26.74
C ILE A 151 8.33 12.60 26.00
N ASP A 152 8.02 12.86 24.72
CA ASP A 152 7.51 11.85 23.80
C ASP A 152 8.61 10.80 23.52
N PRO A 153 8.39 9.50 23.80
CA PRO A 153 9.38 8.46 23.51
C PRO A 153 9.79 8.42 22.02
N MET A 154 8.93 8.85 21.09
CA MET A 154 9.23 8.91 19.65
C MET A 154 10.20 10.03 19.27
N SER A 155 10.44 10.99 20.17
CA SER A 155 11.49 12.00 19.98
C SER A 155 12.91 11.42 20.10
N ILE A 156 13.05 10.26 20.76
CA ILE A 156 14.33 9.60 20.95
C ILE A 156 14.72 8.84 19.67
N PRO A 157 15.89 9.14 19.04
CA PRO A 157 16.28 8.52 17.78
C PRO A 157 16.32 6.99 17.82
N GLU A 158 16.86 6.43 18.91
CA GLU A 158 16.97 4.98 19.10
C GLU A 158 15.61 4.27 19.11
N VAL A 159 14.61 4.86 19.80
CA VAL A 159 13.24 4.34 19.85
C VAL A 159 12.62 4.41 18.45
N ARG A 160 12.72 5.57 17.79
CA ARG A 160 12.19 5.75 16.43
C ARG A 160 12.83 4.78 15.42
N ASP A 161 14.14 4.54 15.53
CA ASP A 161 14.84 3.63 14.63
C ASP A 161 14.48 2.17 14.89
N ALA A 162 14.34 1.76 16.15
CA ALA A 162 13.83 0.43 16.49
C ALA A 162 12.39 0.23 15.98
N VAL A 163 11.53 1.24 16.16
CA VAL A 163 10.18 1.28 15.62
C VAL A 163 10.18 1.12 14.11
N ALA A 164 10.99 1.90 13.38
CA ALA A 164 11.11 1.82 11.93
C ALA A 164 11.60 0.44 11.46
N ARG A 165 12.58 -0.16 12.14
CA ARG A 165 13.09 -1.51 11.81
C ARG A 165 12.03 -2.60 11.99
N ALA A 166 11.16 -2.46 12.97
CA ALA A 166 10.05 -3.37 13.23
C ALA A 166 8.77 -3.05 12.42
N SER A 167 8.78 -2.01 11.57
CA SER A 167 7.62 -1.61 10.77
C SER A 167 7.67 -2.22 9.39
N PHE A 168 6.59 -2.88 8.97
CA PHE A 168 6.45 -3.39 7.63
C PHE A 168 5.17 -2.87 6.98
N GLU A 169 5.22 -2.69 5.66
CA GLU A 169 4.09 -2.27 4.85
C GLU A 169 4.03 -3.15 3.59
N LEU A 170 2.85 -3.65 3.25
CA LEU A 170 2.55 -4.24 1.95
C LEU A 170 1.89 -3.16 1.08
N LEU A 171 2.64 -2.70 0.09
CA LEU A 171 2.20 -1.67 -0.84
C LEU A 171 1.82 -2.29 -2.17
N VAL A 172 0.66 -1.93 -2.70
CA VAL A 172 0.15 -2.39 -4.01
C VAL A 172 -0.11 -1.18 -4.88
N GLY A 173 0.32 -1.23 -6.15
CA GLY A 173 0.10 -0.15 -7.12
C GLY A 173 0.23 -0.65 -8.55
N PHE A 174 -0.18 0.15 -9.53
CA PHE A 174 0.10 -0.18 -10.93
C PHE A 174 1.60 -0.13 -11.21
N GLN A 175 2.08 -1.06 -12.04
CA GLN A 175 3.46 -1.06 -12.51
C GLN A 175 3.58 -0.08 -13.68
N LEU A 176 3.74 1.19 -13.33
CA LEU A 176 3.81 2.30 -14.28
C LEU A 176 5.19 2.39 -14.95
N THR A 177 5.20 2.91 -16.18
CA THR A 177 6.43 3.48 -16.77
C THR A 177 6.75 4.82 -16.12
N ASN A 178 7.98 5.32 -16.31
CA ASN A 178 8.37 6.65 -15.80
C ASN A 178 7.45 7.76 -16.32
N GLU A 179 7.05 7.68 -17.59
CA GLU A 179 6.14 8.67 -18.21
C GLU A 179 4.74 8.62 -17.61
N GLN A 180 4.22 7.43 -17.32
CA GLN A 180 2.91 7.26 -16.67
C GLN A 180 2.94 7.76 -15.22
N LEU A 181 4.03 7.51 -14.50
CA LEU A 181 4.21 8.03 -13.15
C LEU A 181 4.28 9.56 -13.16
N GLN A 182 5.03 10.15 -14.09
CA GLN A 182 5.11 11.60 -14.25
C GLN A 182 3.75 12.21 -14.59
N TYR A 183 2.98 11.58 -15.47
CA TYR A 183 1.61 12.01 -15.78
C TYR A 183 0.73 12.00 -14.51
N ASN A 184 0.76 10.92 -13.71
CA ASN A 184 -0.01 10.85 -12.47
C ASN A 184 0.45 11.84 -11.39
N ALA A 185 1.73 12.23 -11.39
CA ALA A 185 2.28 13.18 -10.44
C ALA A 185 1.95 14.66 -10.77
N THR A 186 1.57 14.94 -12.01
CA THR A 186 1.34 16.30 -12.53
C THR A 186 -0.12 16.58 -12.87
N ARG A 187 -1.00 15.60 -12.69
CA ARG A 187 -2.44 15.68 -12.96
C ARG A 187 -3.20 16.42 -11.88
#